data_AF-A0A6J7HZJ3-F1
#
_entry.id   AF-A0A6J7HZJ3-F1
#
_cell.length_a   1.000
_cell.length_b   1.000
_cell.length_c   1.000
_cell.angle_alpha   90.00
_cell.angle_beta   90.00
_cell.angle_gamma   90.00
#
_symmetry.space_group_name_H-M   'P 1'
#
loop_
_entity.id
_entity.type
_entity.pdbx_description
1 polymer ?
#
loop_
_entity_poly.entity_id
_entity_poly.type
_entity_poly.pdbx_seq_one_letter_code
_entity_poly.pdbx_strand_id
1 'polypeptide(L)'
;MRPGRVVLIVFLALVLSGVMLGTGIVIGNVVTANQEQAQLDPFYTPPSTLPEKPGVIIRTEALGADPQFGKGYRFLYSTTLQDGSMAVSGAMLFIPDLAAPAEGRKVVGWAHGTVGQGDACAPSRDPANGMKDLSGFLPEAMRQGWIVVATDYTGLGTPGPNFYLVGGQEARDVVYSVRAVVDAPEYSAGKEWITFGHSQGGHSALWTGHLAKQIDPDLRLLGVAAAAPAAELASITNAQWNNAVGWVIGPEVAVSWPAAYPNLSLDGMITSAGKSNYERLSNECITTAAIEGLVRAQIGQTFFTESPTQNPTWDAVLKEETPAPLPADMPMLLMQGTADTVVLPWPNADLQTSWCAAGSRISALWLAKINHMSIAVNSGPTAVSWMTEVFDHKTPASSCDSPLPIIEPGQ
;
A
#
# COMPACT_ATOMS: atom_id res chain seq x y z
N MET A 1 59.68 -8.36 -17.80
CA MET A 1 58.65 -7.97 -16.82
C MET A 1 58.48 -9.10 -15.81
N ARG A 2 58.44 -8.82 -14.50
CA ARG A 2 58.25 -9.86 -13.48
C ARG A 2 56.82 -10.43 -13.57
N PRO A 3 56.63 -11.77 -13.54
CA PRO A 3 55.33 -12.42 -13.76
C PRO A 3 54.20 -11.89 -12.86
N GLY A 4 54.51 -11.47 -11.62
CA GLY A 4 53.52 -10.86 -10.71
C GLY A 4 52.95 -9.51 -11.17
N ARG A 5 53.68 -8.74 -11.99
CA ARG A 5 53.14 -7.48 -12.57
C ARG A 5 52.12 -7.74 -13.68
N VAL A 6 52.31 -8.80 -14.46
CA VAL A 6 51.39 -9.17 -15.54
C VAL A 6 50.07 -9.69 -14.94
N VAL A 7 50.14 -10.52 -13.90
CA VAL A 7 48.95 -11.04 -13.19
C VAL A 7 48.15 -9.90 -12.55
N LEU A 8 48.81 -8.93 -11.91
CA LEU A 8 48.13 -7.78 -11.30
C LEU A 8 47.46 -6.87 -12.34
N ILE A 9 48.11 -6.62 -13.49
CA ILE A 9 47.55 -5.80 -14.58
C ILE A 9 46.33 -6.50 -15.20
N VAL A 10 46.41 -7.80 -15.45
CA VAL A 10 45.28 -8.58 -15.98
C VAL A 10 44.11 -8.60 -14.99
N PHE A 11 44.38 -8.78 -13.69
CA PHE A 11 43.35 -8.72 -12.65
C PHE A 11 42.68 -7.35 -12.59
N LEU A 12 43.46 -6.26 -12.56
CA LEU A 12 42.92 -4.90 -12.56
C LEU A 12 42.12 -4.59 -13.82
N ALA A 13 42.58 -5.04 -15.00
CA ALA A 13 41.85 -4.86 -16.25
C ALA A 13 40.52 -5.63 -16.28
N LEU A 14 40.47 -6.84 -15.71
CA LEU A 14 39.24 -7.63 -15.57
C LEU A 14 38.27 -6.99 -14.59
N VAL A 15 38.76 -6.45 -13.46
CA VAL A 15 37.93 -5.69 -12.51
C VAL A 15 37.38 -4.43 -13.15
N LEU A 16 38.22 -3.62 -13.81
CA LEU A 16 37.81 -2.42 -14.54
C LEU A 16 36.78 -2.72 -15.64
N SER A 17 36.99 -3.80 -16.40
CA SER A 17 36.04 -4.23 -17.44
C SER A 17 34.71 -4.68 -16.83
N GLY A 18 34.75 -5.45 -15.74
CA GLY A 18 33.55 -5.87 -15.00
C GLY A 18 32.78 -4.67 -14.41
N VAL A 19 33.49 -3.68 -13.87
CA VAL A 19 32.88 -2.43 -13.38
C VAL A 19 32.28 -1.62 -14.53
N MET A 20 32.97 -1.46 -15.66
CA MET A 20 32.43 -0.73 -16.82
C MET A 20 31.20 -1.43 -17.41
N LEU A 21 31.22 -2.76 -17.54
CA LEU A 21 30.08 -3.56 -18.00
C LEU A 21 28.89 -3.43 -17.03
N GLY A 22 29.13 -3.56 -15.73
CA GLY A 22 28.10 -3.40 -14.71
C GLY A 22 27.48 -2.00 -14.71
N THR A 23 28.32 -0.95 -14.76
CA THR A 23 27.86 0.44 -14.85
C THR A 23 27.08 0.70 -16.14
N GLY A 24 27.52 0.14 -17.27
CA GLY A 24 26.79 0.25 -18.54
C GLY A 24 25.39 -0.36 -18.49
N ILE A 25 25.24 -1.52 -17.85
CA ILE A 25 23.94 -2.17 -17.65
C ILE A 25 23.04 -1.32 -16.74
N VAL A 26 23.56 -0.83 -15.62
CA VAL A 26 22.81 0.02 -14.68
C VAL A 26 22.34 1.31 -15.36
N ILE A 27 23.25 2.01 -16.06
CA ILE A 27 22.90 3.23 -16.81
C ILE A 27 21.84 2.91 -17.88
N GLY A 28 22.01 1.82 -18.62
CA GLY A 28 21.02 1.39 -19.62
C GLY A 28 19.64 1.20 -19.02
N ASN A 29 19.54 0.48 -17.90
CA ASN A 29 18.26 0.24 -17.21
C ASN A 29 17.63 1.54 -16.69
N VAL A 30 18.42 2.45 -16.11
CA VAL A 30 17.93 3.76 -15.64
C VAL A 30 17.43 4.61 -16.80
N VAL A 31 18.14 4.62 -17.92
CA VAL A 31 17.72 5.37 -19.11
C VAL A 31 16.40 4.82 -19.66
N THR A 32 16.26 3.49 -19.78
CA THR A 32 15.02 2.85 -20.23
C THR A 32 13.87 3.17 -19.29
N ALA A 33 14.04 3.00 -17.97
CA ALA A 33 13.02 3.31 -16.98
C ALA A 33 12.58 4.78 -17.06
N ASN A 34 13.52 5.73 -17.18
CA ASN A 34 13.20 7.14 -17.33
C ASN A 34 12.44 7.44 -18.63
N GLN A 35 12.79 6.77 -19.73
CA GLN A 35 12.09 6.91 -21.01
C GLN A 35 10.65 6.36 -20.93
N GLU A 36 10.47 5.20 -20.30
CA GLU A 36 9.14 4.62 -20.07
C GLU A 36 8.27 5.54 -19.21
N GLN A 37 8.82 6.07 -18.12
CA GLN A 37 8.10 7.02 -17.26
C GLN A 37 7.74 8.31 -18.02
N ALA A 38 8.66 8.87 -18.80
CA ALA A 38 8.39 10.07 -19.61
C ALA A 38 7.30 9.84 -20.69
N GLN A 39 7.18 8.62 -21.22
CA GLN A 39 6.11 8.25 -22.15
C GLN A 39 4.74 8.17 -21.47
N LEU A 40 4.72 7.87 -20.16
CA LEU A 40 3.50 7.78 -19.37
C LEU A 40 3.01 9.14 -18.87
N ASP A 41 3.89 10.14 -18.70
CA ASP A 41 3.53 11.44 -18.13
C ASP A 41 2.28 12.12 -18.74
N PRO A 42 2.05 12.09 -20.08
CA PRO A 42 0.83 12.66 -20.65
C PRO A 42 -0.45 11.99 -20.17
N PHE A 43 -0.40 10.70 -19.82
CA PHE A 43 -1.56 9.97 -19.29
C PHE A 43 -1.92 10.46 -17.88
N TYR A 44 -0.92 10.65 -17.02
CA TYR A 44 -1.10 11.06 -15.63
C TYR A 44 -1.21 12.57 -15.42
N THR A 45 -0.96 13.36 -16.46
CA THR A 45 -1.20 14.80 -16.44
C THR A 45 -2.72 15.05 -16.40
N PRO A 46 -3.26 15.72 -15.36
CA PRO A 46 -4.69 16.00 -15.28
C PRO A 46 -5.13 17.00 -16.37
N PRO A 47 -6.39 16.94 -16.85
CA PRO A 47 -6.93 17.99 -17.70
C PRO A 47 -7.03 19.32 -16.94
N SER A 48 -7.05 20.45 -17.66
CA SER A 48 -7.18 21.79 -17.04
C SER A 48 -8.50 22.01 -16.31
N THR A 49 -9.53 21.21 -16.61
CA THR A 49 -10.81 21.19 -15.92
C THR A 49 -11.07 19.76 -15.46
N LEU A 50 -11.12 19.57 -14.14
CA LEU A 50 -11.45 18.29 -13.54
C LEU A 50 -12.97 18.07 -13.55
N PRO A 51 -13.44 16.81 -13.53
CA PRO A 51 -14.83 16.50 -13.25
C PRO A 51 -15.33 17.18 -11.96
N GLU A 52 -16.59 17.62 -11.93
CA GLU A 52 -17.18 18.29 -10.75
C GLU A 52 -17.45 17.33 -9.58
N LYS A 53 -17.43 16.02 -9.83
CA LYS A 53 -17.66 14.98 -8.83
C LYS A 53 -16.44 14.05 -8.75
N PRO A 54 -16.13 13.52 -7.56
CA PRO A 54 -15.17 12.44 -7.43
C PRO A 54 -15.72 11.13 -8.00
N GLY A 55 -14.83 10.18 -8.26
CA GLY A 55 -15.14 8.87 -8.80
C GLY A 55 -15.57 8.91 -10.26
N VAL A 56 -14.98 9.78 -11.09
CA VAL A 56 -15.22 9.83 -12.53
C VAL A 56 -13.95 9.43 -13.27
N ILE A 57 -14.04 8.44 -14.16
CA ILE A 57 -12.95 8.07 -15.06
C ILE A 57 -12.70 9.23 -16.05
N ILE A 58 -11.47 9.72 -16.06
CA ILE A 58 -10.99 10.77 -16.97
C ILE A 58 -10.46 10.16 -18.27
N ARG A 59 -9.71 9.07 -18.15
CA ARG A 59 -9.13 8.33 -19.29
C ARG A 59 -8.71 6.92 -18.85
N THR A 60 -8.68 6.01 -19.81
CA THR A 60 -8.28 4.61 -19.62
C THR A 60 -7.42 4.15 -20.79
N GLU A 61 -6.41 3.33 -20.53
CA GLU A 61 -5.64 2.61 -21.54
C GLU A 61 -5.25 1.21 -21.07
N ALA A 62 -4.75 0.38 -21.98
CA ALA A 62 -4.25 -0.95 -21.61
C ALA A 62 -3.05 -0.82 -20.66
N LEU A 63 -3.00 -1.68 -19.63
CA LEU A 63 -1.92 -1.63 -18.65
C LEU A 63 -0.56 -2.02 -19.26
N GLY A 64 -0.57 -2.85 -20.30
CA GLY A 64 0.61 -3.52 -20.85
C GLY A 64 0.97 -4.81 -20.11
N ALA A 65 0.21 -5.18 -19.07
CA ALA A 65 0.36 -6.39 -18.29
C ALA A 65 -1.03 -6.97 -17.97
N ASP A 66 -1.34 -8.14 -18.54
CA ASP A 66 -2.60 -8.84 -18.28
C ASP A 66 -2.43 -9.85 -17.13
N PRO A 67 -3.39 -9.96 -16.19
CA PRO A 67 -3.40 -11.04 -15.22
C PRO A 67 -3.79 -12.36 -15.88
N GLN A 68 -3.60 -13.48 -15.18
CA GLN A 68 -4.22 -14.73 -15.60
C GLN A 68 -5.75 -14.59 -15.51
N PHE A 69 -6.44 -15.08 -16.53
CA PHE A 69 -7.91 -15.10 -16.63
C PHE A 69 -8.58 -13.72 -16.72
N GLY A 70 -7.85 -12.68 -17.18
CA GLY A 70 -8.42 -11.37 -17.36
C GLY A 70 -7.54 -10.40 -18.14
N LYS A 71 -7.99 -9.14 -18.18
CA LYS A 71 -7.35 -8.01 -18.84
C LYS A 71 -6.99 -6.92 -17.85
N GLY A 72 -5.81 -6.33 -18.04
CA GLY A 72 -5.31 -5.22 -17.24
C GLY A 72 -5.44 -3.87 -17.97
N TYR A 73 -5.98 -2.89 -17.25
CA TYR A 73 -6.06 -1.49 -17.69
C TYR A 73 -5.43 -0.60 -16.62
N ARG A 74 -5.00 0.58 -17.04
CA ARG A 74 -4.77 1.71 -16.13
C ARG A 74 -5.79 2.79 -16.44
N PHE A 75 -6.26 3.50 -15.43
CA PHE A 75 -7.16 4.63 -15.60
C PHE A 75 -6.78 5.78 -14.67
N LEU A 76 -7.04 7.01 -15.13
CA LEU A 76 -6.97 8.21 -14.31
C LEU A 76 -8.40 8.57 -13.90
N TYR A 77 -8.64 8.86 -12.62
CA TYR A 77 -9.97 9.23 -12.13
C TYR A 77 -9.92 10.45 -11.20
N SER A 78 -11.05 11.14 -11.09
CA SER A 78 -11.22 12.23 -10.14
C SER A 78 -11.45 11.71 -8.72
N THR A 79 -10.90 12.41 -7.73
CA THR A 79 -11.08 12.15 -6.29
C THR A 79 -11.12 13.50 -5.57
N THR A 80 -11.15 13.50 -4.24
CA THR A 80 -11.08 14.72 -3.43
C THR A 80 -10.02 14.60 -2.34
N LEU A 81 -9.41 15.73 -2.00
CA LEU A 81 -8.64 15.86 -0.77
C LEU A 81 -9.56 15.98 0.46
N GLN A 82 -8.98 15.88 1.66
CA GLN A 82 -9.74 16.02 2.91
C GLN A 82 -10.49 17.36 3.05
N ASP A 83 -9.96 18.44 2.48
CA ASP A 83 -10.58 19.77 2.46
C ASP A 83 -11.73 19.90 1.43
N GLY A 84 -12.00 18.84 0.67
CA GLY A 84 -13.03 18.77 -0.35
C GLY A 84 -12.59 19.30 -1.72
N SER A 85 -11.34 19.76 -1.87
CA SER A 85 -10.81 20.16 -3.18
C SER A 85 -10.68 18.95 -4.12
N MET A 86 -10.94 19.17 -5.41
CA MET A 86 -10.82 18.12 -6.43
C MET A 86 -9.35 17.79 -6.70
N ALA A 87 -9.06 16.50 -6.78
CA ALA A 87 -7.77 15.94 -7.14
C ALA A 87 -7.95 14.81 -8.16
N VAL A 88 -6.85 14.19 -8.58
CA VAL A 88 -6.86 12.98 -9.40
C VAL A 88 -5.93 11.94 -8.82
N SER A 89 -6.21 10.68 -9.12
CA SER A 89 -5.31 9.57 -8.84
C SER A 89 -5.34 8.59 -10.02
N GLY A 90 -4.23 7.86 -10.20
CA GLY A 90 -4.16 6.72 -11.10
C GLY A 90 -4.68 5.45 -10.42
N ALA A 91 -5.01 4.45 -11.23
CA ALA A 91 -5.40 3.14 -10.73
C ALA A 91 -5.16 2.06 -11.79
N MET A 92 -4.93 0.84 -11.35
CA MET A 92 -5.07 -0.36 -12.19
C MET A 92 -6.49 -0.91 -12.08
N LEU A 93 -7.00 -1.44 -13.19
CA LEU A 93 -8.28 -2.13 -13.29
C LEU A 93 -8.07 -3.50 -13.93
N PHE A 94 -8.50 -4.55 -13.25
CA PHE A 94 -8.43 -5.91 -13.74
C PHE A 94 -9.83 -6.47 -13.96
N ILE A 95 -10.10 -6.87 -15.19
CA ILE A 95 -11.42 -7.35 -15.63
C ILE A 95 -11.29 -8.82 -16.04
N PRO A 96 -12.13 -9.73 -15.50
CA PRO A 96 -12.03 -11.14 -15.79
C PRO A 96 -12.59 -11.48 -17.19
N ASP A 97 -12.04 -12.52 -17.81
CA ASP A 97 -12.45 -13.01 -19.13
C ASP A 97 -13.86 -13.63 -19.13
N LEU A 98 -14.35 -14.04 -17.95
CA LEU A 98 -15.69 -14.59 -17.77
C LEU A 98 -16.77 -13.56 -18.14
N ALA A 99 -17.86 -14.01 -18.75
CA ALA A 99 -19.01 -13.14 -19.03
C ALA A 99 -19.55 -12.49 -17.74
N ALA A 100 -20.00 -11.23 -17.84
CA ALA A 100 -20.59 -10.55 -16.69
C ALA A 100 -21.93 -11.20 -16.31
N PRO A 101 -22.20 -11.43 -15.01
CA PRO A 101 -23.50 -11.89 -14.55
C PRO A 101 -24.55 -10.77 -14.66
N ALA A 102 -25.84 -11.12 -14.68
CA ALA A 102 -26.92 -10.15 -14.92
C ALA A 102 -27.04 -9.10 -13.82
N GLU A 103 -26.69 -9.46 -12.59
CA GLU A 103 -26.66 -8.62 -11.40
C GLU A 103 -25.42 -7.72 -11.31
N GLY A 104 -24.47 -7.85 -12.24
CA GLY A 104 -23.19 -7.15 -12.23
C GLY A 104 -22.09 -7.90 -11.47
N ARG A 105 -20.84 -7.63 -11.83
CA ARG A 105 -19.64 -8.25 -11.25
C ARG A 105 -19.44 -7.76 -9.82
N LYS A 106 -19.00 -8.66 -8.93
CA LYS A 106 -18.49 -8.28 -7.61
C LYS A 106 -17.18 -7.51 -7.77
N VAL A 107 -16.94 -6.54 -6.89
CA VAL A 107 -15.77 -5.64 -6.98
C VAL A 107 -14.91 -5.79 -5.73
N VAL A 108 -13.59 -5.86 -5.92
CA VAL A 108 -12.61 -5.73 -4.84
C VAL A 108 -11.80 -4.46 -5.04
N GLY A 109 -11.86 -3.55 -4.06
CA GLY A 109 -10.98 -2.39 -3.98
C GLY A 109 -9.66 -2.80 -3.31
N TRP A 110 -8.59 -2.87 -4.08
CA TRP A 110 -7.26 -3.19 -3.61
C TRP A 110 -6.50 -1.93 -3.17
N ALA A 111 -5.96 -1.97 -1.96
CA ALA A 111 -5.13 -0.95 -1.35
C ALA A 111 -3.69 -1.50 -1.23
N HIS A 112 -2.74 -0.92 -1.96
CA HIS A 112 -1.35 -1.40 -1.96
C HIS A 112 -0.60 -0.97 -0.69
N GLY A 113 0.46 -1.72 -0.35
CA GLY A 113 1.41 -1.36 0.70
C GLY A 113 2.34 -0.21 0.28
N THR A 114 3.28 0.15 1.15
CA THR A 114 4.23 1.24 0.87
C THR A 114 5.04 0.96 -0.40
N VAL A 115 5.04 1.89 -1.35
CA VAL A 115 5.80 1.80 -2.61
C VAL A 115 6.80 2.95 -2.80
N GLY A 116 6.74 3.98 -1.96
CA GLY A 116 7.44 5.26 -2.15
C GLY A 116 6.48 6.37 -2.62
N GLN A 117 6.94 7.61 -2.64
CA GLN A 117 6.21 8.81 -3.08
C GLN A 117 6.62 9.35 -4.44
N GLY A 118 7.66 8.77 -5.06
CA GLY A 118 8.05 9.15 -6.42
C GLY A 118 7.02 8.71 -7.46
N ASP A 119 6.87 9.48 -8.54
CA ASP A 119 5.89 9.16 -9.59
C ASP A 119 6.08 7.75 -10.18
N ALA A 120 7.33 7.35 -10.41
CA ALA A 120 7.66 6.03 -10.95
C ALA A 120 7.25 4.86 -10.02
N CYS A 121 6.94 5.15 -8.75
CA CYS A 121 6.59 4.16 -7.76
C CYS A 121 5.10 3.83 -7.74
N ALA A 122 4.26 4.65 -8.41
CA ALA A 122 2.84 4.37 -8.55
C ALA A 122 2.62 2.99 -9.20
N PRO A 123 1.84 2.08 -8.58
CA PRO A 123 1.64 0.73 -9.11
C PRO A 123 1.15 0.69 -10.57
N SER A 124 0.28 1.62 -10.97
CA SER A 124 -0.20 1.69 -12.36
C SER A 124 0.86 2.19 -13.35
N ARG A 125 1.92 2.86 -12.89
CA ARG A 125 3.07 3.31 -13.69
C ARG A 125 4.14 2.24 -13.84
N ASP A 126 4.21 1.30 -12.91
CA ASP A 126 5.13 0.15 -12.92
C ASP A 126 4.37 -1.15 -12.57
N PRO A 127 3.57 -1.70 -13.51
CA PRO A 127 2.77 -2.89 -13.23
C PRO A 127 3.61 -4.13 -12.90
N ALA A 128 4.86 -4.21 -13.35
CA ALA A 128 5.76 -5.33 -13.05
C ALA A 128 6.05 -5.44 -11.55
N ASN A 129 6.17 -4.30 -10.87
CA ASN A 129 6.28 -4.24 -9.41
C ASN A 129 4.92 -4.10 -8.72
N GLY A 130 4.01 -3.28 -9.25
CA GLY A 130 2.69 -2.99 -8.69
C GLY A 130 1.76 -4.20 -8.54
N MET A 131 1.96 -5.25 -9.34
CA MET A 131 1.15 -6.48 -9.28
C MET A 131 1.72 -7.56 -8.35
N LYS A 132 2.89 -7.36 -7.73
CA LYS A 132 3.58 -8.41 -6.96
C LYS A 132 2.77 -8.90 -5.75
N ASP A 133 2.27 -7.97 -4.93
CA ASP A 133 1.48 -8.29 -3.73
C ASP A 133 0.13 -8.93 -4.08
N LEU A 134 -0.40 -8.62 -5.26
CA LEU A 134 -1.62 -9.18 -5.82
C LEU A 134 -1.44 -10.61 -6.33
N SER A 135 -0.21 -11.11 -6.55
CA SER A 135 0.03 -12.33 -7.33
C SER A 135 -0.60 -13.62 -6.78
N GLY A 136 -0.82 -13.70 -5.47
CA GLY A 136 -1.52 -14.83 -4.83
C GLY A 136 -3.04 -14.69 -4.76
N PHE A 137 -3.57 -13.49 -5.00
CA PHE A 137 -4.98 -13.14 -4.89
C PHE A 137 -5.62 -12.96 -6.28
N LEU A 138 -4.98 -12.18 -7.15
CA LEU A 138 -5.55 -11.68 -8.40
C LEU A 138 -5.96 -12.79 -9.38
N PRO A 139 -5.15 -13.84 -9.65
CA PRO A 139 -5.60 -14.94 -10.51
C PRO A 139 -6.84 -15.65 -9.96
N GLU A 140 -6.97 -15.76 -8.64
CA GLU A 140 -8.11 -16.42 -8.00
C GLU A 140 -9.35 -15.52 -8.04
N ALA A 141 -9.21 -14.21 -7.80
CA ALA A 141 -10.28 -13.23 -7.99
C ALA A 141 -10.80 -13.21 -9.44
N MET A 142 -9.90 -13.26 -10.43
CA MET A 142 -10.29 -13.32 -11.84
C MET A 142 -11.07 -14.61 -12.16
N ARG A 143 -10.69 -15.76 -11.59
CA ARG A 143 -11.44 -17.02 -11.73
C ARG A 143 -12.83 -16.97 -11.11
N GLN A 144 -13.03 -16.18 -10.06
CA GLN A 144 -14.35 -15.94 -9.46
C GLN A 144 -15.21 -14.96 -10.28
N GLY A 145 -14.66 -14.35 -11.33
CA GLY A 145 -15.38 -13.37 -12.15
C GLY A 145 -15.50 -12.00 -11.49
N TRP A 146 -14.63 -11.69 -10.53
CA TRP A 146 -14.60 -10.40 -9.83
C TRP A 146 -13.78 -9.37 -10.59
N ILE A 147 -14.17 -8.11 -10.49
CA ILE A 147 -13.31 -6.99 -10.85
C ILE A 147 -12.39 -6.67 -9.68
N VAL A 148 -11.12 -6.35 -9.97
CA VAL A 148 -10.20 -5.77 -8.99
C VAL A 148 -9.82 -4.36 -9.44
N VAL A 149 -10.04 -3.37 -8.58
CA VAL A 149 -9.66 -1.97 -8.79
C VAL A 149 -8.58 -1.63 -7.77
N ALA A 150 -7.40 -1.23 -8.23
CA ALA A 150 -6.24 -0.94 -7.38
C ALA A 150 -5.81 0.51 -7.56
N THR A 151 -6.20 1.38 -6.64
CA THR A 151 -5.81 2.81 -6.65
C THR A 151 -4.32 2.99 -6.40
N ASP A 152 -3.70 4.03 -6.96
CA ASP A 152 -2.33 4.44 -6.61
C ASP A 152 -2.29 5.38 -5.38
N TYR A 153 -3.45 5.87 -4.92
CA TYR A 153 -3.60 7.01 -4.00
C TYR A 153 -3.29 8.37 -4.64
N THR A 154 -3.92 9.42 -4.11
CA THR A 154 -3.75 10.79 -4.59
C THR A 154 -2.33 11.28 -4.34
N GLY A 155 -1.75 11.99 -5.31
CA GLY A 155 -0.39 12.52 -5.22
C GLY A 155 0.70 11.48 -5.44
N LEU A 156 0.36 10.20 -5.68
CA LEU A 156 1.30 9.20 -6.19
C LEU A 156 1.18 9.09 -7.71
N GLY A 157 2.25 9.42 -8.44
CA GLY A 157 2.22 9.38 -9.91
C GLY A 157 1.36 10.47 -10.54
N THR A 158 0.80 11.37 -9.74
CA THR A 158 -0.12 12.45 -10.11
C THR A 158 0.22 13.70 -9.29
N PRO A 159 -0.14 14.92 -9.75
CA PRO A 159 0.24 16.15 -9.05
C PRO A 159 -0.38 16.27 -7.65
N GLY A 160 0.42 16.80 -6.70
CA GLY A 160 -0.01 17.07 -5.33
C GLY A 160 0.80 16.26 -4.30
N PRO A 161 0.58 16.50 -3.00
CA PRO A 161 1.22 15.70 -1.96
C PRO A 161 0.59 14.30 -1.87
N ASN A 162 1.40 13.33 -1.49
CA ASN A 162 0.93 11.99 -1.11
C ASN A 162 0.58 11.94 0.38
N PHE A 163 -0.50 11.23 0.69
CA PHE A 163 -1.10 11.15 2.02
C PHE A 163 -0.87 9.78 2.69
N TYR A 164 0.40 9.37 2.76
CA TYR A 164 0.87 8.14 3.40
C TYR A 164 0.41 8.00 4.86
N LEU A 165 -0.32 6.92 5.16
CA LEU A 165 -0.91 6.64 6.47
C LEU A 165 -1.78 7.78 7.00
N VAL A 166 -2.48 8.44 6.09
CA VAL A 166 -3.54 9.40 6.39
C VAL A 166 -4.85 8.75 6.00
N GLY A 167 -5.45 8.03 6.94
CA GLY A 167 -6.51 7.06 6.71
C GLY A 167 -7.74 7.65 6.05
N GLY A 168 -8.10 8.89 6.43
CA GLY A 168 -9.19 9.63 5.81
C GLY A 168 -8.99 9.88 4.31
N GLN A 169 -7.75 10.10 3.86
CA GLN A 169 -7.46 10.31 2.45
C GLN A 169 -7.35 8.98 1.70
N GLU A 170 -6.61 8.01 2.24
CA GLU A 170 -6.46 6.70 1.61
C GLU A 170 -7.82 6.01 1.40
N ALA A 171 -8.74 6.13 2.36
CA ALA A 171 -10.10 5.61 2.24
C ALA A 171 -10.89 6.28 1.11
N ARG A 172 -10.75 7.60 0.90
CA ARG A 172 -11.39 8.31 -0.21
C ARG A 172 -10.91 7.80 -1.55
N ASP A 173 -9.61 7.62 -1.68
CA ASP A 173 -9.00 7.16 -2.92
C ASP A 173 -9.44 5.73 -3.26
N VAL A 174 -9.51 4.83 -2.26
CA VAL A 174 -10.06 3.47 -2.46
C VAL A 174 -11.53 3.54 -2.89
N VAL A 175 -12.38 4.26 -2.14
CA VAL A 175 -13.82 4.33 -2.41
C VAL A 175 -14.10 4.95 -3.78
N TYR A 176 -13.44 6.06 -4.12
CA TYR A 176 -13.68 6.75 -5.39
C TYR A 176 -13.09 6.01 -6.59
N SER A 177 -12.03 5.20 -6.42
CA SER A 177 -11.59 4.29 -7.47
C SER A 177 -12.66 3.23 -7.79
N VAL A 178 -13.33 2.68 -6.77
CA VAL A 178 -14.44 1.73 -6.94
C VAL A 178 -15.64 2.42 -7.59
N ARG A 179 -16.01 3.62 -7.12
CA ARG A 179 -17.08 4.44 -7.73
C ARG A 179 -16.84 4.65 -9.22
N ALA A 180 -15.62 5.02 -9.61
CA ALA A 180 -15.27 5.27 -11.00
C ALA A 180 -15.57 4.08 -11.92
N VAL A 181 -15.35 2.86 -11.43
CA VAL A 181 -15.60 1.63 -12.18
C VAL A 181 -17.07 1.20 -12.14
N VAL A 182 -17.76 1.44 -11.02
CA VAL A 182 -19.21 1.19 -10.89
C VAL A 182 -20.04 2.09 -11.81
N ASP A 183 -19.62 3.33 -11.99
CA ASP A 183 -20.33 4.29 -12.86
C ASP A 183 -20.01 4.10 -14.35
N ALA A 184 -19.08 3.20 -14.71
CA ALA A 184 -18.69 2.87 -16.07
C ALA A 184 -19.42 1.58 -16.56
N PRO A 185 -20.52 1.69 -17.34
CA PRO A 185 -21.38 0.55 -17.65
C PRO A 185 -20.69 -0.57 -18.45
N GLU A 186 -19.66 -0.24 -19.22
CA GLU A 186 -18.88 -1.19 -20.01
C GLU A 186 -18.18 -2.26 -19.16
N TYR A 187 -17.94 -1.99 -17.87
CA TYR A 187 -17.32 -2.95 -16.96
C TYR A 187 -18.34 -3.84 -16.25
N SER A 188 -19.63 -3.46 -16.30
CA SER A 188 -20.71 -4.20 -15.64
C SER A 188 -20.42 -4.44 -14.14
N ALA A 189 -19.80 -3.47 -13.47
CA ALA A 189 -19.48 -3.54 -12.05
C ALA A 189 -20.74 -3.32 -11.19
N GLY A 190 -20.94 -4.18 -10.19
CA GLY A 190 -22.00 -4.04 -9.19
C GLY A 190 -21.61 -3.07 -8.07
N LYS A 191 -22.59 -2.64 -7.28
CA LYS A 191 -22.39 -1.70 -6.15
C LYS A 191 -21.89 -2.37 -4.86
N GLU A 192 -21.84 -3.70 -4.85
CA GLU A 192 -21.37 -4.50 -3.72
C GLU A 192 -19.89 -4.80 -3.86
N TRP A 193 -19.13 -4.48 -2.81
CA TRP A 193 -17.69 -4.56 -2.88
C TRP A 193 -17.06 -4.92 -1.54
N ILE A 194 -15.80 -5.34 -1.60
CA ILE A 194 -14.95 -5.62 -0.45
C ILE A 194 -13.66 -4.82 -0.63
N THR A 195 -13.09 -4.29 0.45
CA THR A 195 -11.74 -3.72 0.43
C THR A 195 -10.72 -4.73 0.89
N PHE A 196 -9.55 -4.76 0.24
CA PHE A 196 -8.42 -5.60 0.63
C PHE A 196 -7.12 -4.80 0.51
N GLY A 197 -6.30 -4.79 1.56
CA GLY A 197 -4.96 -4.26 1.42
C GLY A 197 -3.89 -4.92 2.27
N HIS A 198 -2.65 -4.53 2.00
CA HIS A 198 -1.44 -5.06 2.62
C HIS A 198 -0.60 -3.94 3.24
N SER A 199 -0.07 -4.12 4.46
CA SER A 199 0.83 -3.15 5.10
C SER A 199 0.17 -1.76 5.27
N GLN A 200 0.69 -0.70 4.63
CA GLN A 200 -0.02 0.58 4.47
C GLN A 200 -1.43 0.41 3.88
N GLY A 201 -1.57 -0.43 2.85
CA GLY A 201 -2.87 -0.74 2.29
C GLY A 201 -3.79 -1.48 3.25
N GLY A 202 -3.23 -2.22 4.21
CA GLY A 202 -3.99 -2.82 5.30
C GLY A 202 -4.56 -1.74 6.23
N HIS A 203 -3.78 -0.71 6.54
CA HIS A 203 -4.26 0.49 7.25
C HIS A 203 -5.39 1.19 6.46
N SER A 204 -5.17 1.45 5.18
CA SER A 204 -6.17 2.01 4.27
C SER A 204 -7.47 1.19 4.22
N ALA A 205 -7.38 -0.14 4.17
CA ALA A 205 -8.53 -1.04 4.16
C ALA A 205 -9.35 -0.95 5.47
N LEU A 206 -8.68 -0.82 6.62
CA LEU A 206 -9.36 -0.64 7.92
C LEU A 206 -10.09 0.70 8.00
N TRP A 207 -9.43 1.79 7.58
CA TRP A 207 -10.06 3.11 7.50
C TRP A 207 -11.20 3.15 6.48
N THR A 208 -11.06 2.46 5.35
CA THR A 208 -12.12 2.26 4.38
C THR A 208 -13.33 1.57 5.02
N GLY A 209 -13.11 0.56 5.87
CA GLY A 209 -14.14 -0.09 6.66
C GLY A 209 -14.97 0.87 7.53
N HIS A 210 -14.33 1.92 8.07
CA HIS A 210 -14.99 2.92 8.91
C HIS A 210 -15.70 3.99 8.08
N LEU A 211 -15.08 4.44 6.98
CA LEU A 211 -15.48 5.65 6.28
C LEU A 211 -16.28 5.42 4.99
N ALA A 212 -16.25 4.22 4.41
CA ALA A 212 -16.85 3.96 3.09
C ALA A 212 -18.30 4.44 2.97
N LYS A 213 -19.14 4.12 3.96
CA LYS A 213 -20.56 4.52 3.97
C LYS A 213 -20.76 6.04 4.07
N GLN A 214 -19.85 6.75 4.74
CA GLN A 214 -19.87 8.20 4.83
C GLN A 214 -19.37 8.87 3.55
N ILE A 215 -18.32 8.31 2.94
CA ILE A 215 -17.70 8.81 1.71
C ILE A 215 -18.66 8.64 0.52
N ASP A 216 -19.26 7.45 0.41
CA ASP A 216 -20.17 7.10 -0.67
C ASP A 216 -21.27 6.13 -0.17
N PRO A 217 -22.46 6.64 0.21
CA PRO A 217 -23.53 5.82 0.75
C PRO A 217 -24.20 4.90 -0.28
N ASP A 218 -23.97 5.13 -1.58
CA ASP A 218 -24.55 4.34 -2.66
C ASP A 218 -23.73 3.08 -2.98
N LEU A 219 -22.48 3.00 -2.50
CA LEU A 219 -21.65 1.80 -2.56
C LEU A 219 -21.80 0.99 -1.27
N ARG A 220 -22.06 -0.31 -1.41
CA ARG A 220 -22.28 -1.21 -0.27
C ARG A 220 -21.02 -2.03 0.01
N LEU A 221 -20.21 -1.55 0.94
CA LEU A 221 -19.07 -2.32 1.46
C LEU A 221 -19.60 -3.50 2.28
N LEU A 222 -19.12 -4.71 1.97
CA LEU A 222 -19.57 -5.95 2.61
C LEU A 222 -18.59 -6.49 3.65
N GLY A 223 -17.32 -6.13 3.56
CA GLY A 223 -16.29 -6.62 4.45
C GLY A 223 -14.93 -5.98 4.18
N VAL A 224 -14.00 -6.23 5.10
CA VAL A 224 -12.64 -5.70 5.09
C VAL A 224 -11.64 -6.83 5.21
N ALA A 225 -10.70 -6.95 4.27
CA ALA A 225 -9.57 -7.84 4.39
C ALA A 225 -8.28 -7.03 4.58
N ALA A 226 -7.43 -7.43 5.52
CA ALA A 226 -6.20 -6.72 5.83
C ALA A 226 -5.07 -7.71 6.09
N ALA A 227 -4.02 -7.65 5.27
CA ALA A 227 -2.79 -8.42 5.44
C ALA A 227 -1.70 -7.56 6.07
N ALA A 228 -1.16 -7.99 7.20
CA ALA A 228 -0.18 -7.28 8.02
C ALA A 228 -0.46 -5.77 8.13
N PRO A 229 -1.68 -5.35 8.53
CA PRO A 229 -2.03 -3.94 8.54
C PRO A 229 -1.17 -3.14 9.50
N ALA A 230 -0.71 -1.97 9.05
CA ALA A 230 -0.11 -0.96 9.92
C ALA A 230 -1.22 -0.26 10.76
N ALA A 231 -1.86 -1.00 11.65
CA ALA A 231 -3.04 -0.53 12.38
C ALA A 231 -2.67 0.15 13.72
N GLU A 232 -1.94 -0.55 14.59
CA GLU A 232 -1.52 -0.03 15.90
C GLU A 232 -0.29 0.89 15.77
N LEU A 233 -0.47 2.06 15.16
CA LEU A 233 0.64 2.92 14.72
C LEU A 233 1.56 3.37 15.86
N ALA A 234 1.00 3.72 17.02
CA ALA A 234 1.78 4.11 18.19
C ALA A 234 2.66 2.95 18.69
N SER A 235 2.10 1.76 18.81
CA SER A 235 2.80 0.55 19.25
C SER A 235 3.92 0.15 18.27
N ILE A 236 3.61 0.14 16.98
CA ILE A 236 4.57 -0.16 15.91
C ILE A 236 5.71 0.88 15.92
N THR A 237 5.35 2.16 15.97
CA THR A 237 6.33 3.27 15.95
C THR A 237 7.24 3.22 17.16
N ASN A 238 6.69 3.04 18.36
CA ASN A 238 7.48 2.93 19.59
C ASN A 238 8.48 1.76 19.56
N ALA A 239 8.11 0.65 18.93
CA ALA A 239 8.99 -0.52 18.81
C ALA A 239 10.04 -0.40 17.69
N GLN A 240 9.81 0.45 16.68
CA GLN A 240 10.59 0.44 15.43
C GLN A 240 11.31 1.75 15.09
N TRP A 241 11.04 2.86 15.79
CA TRP A 241 11.53 4.21 15.43
C TRP A 241 13.06 4.32 15.29
N ASN A 242 13.81 3.53 16.07
CA ASN A 242 15.28 3.53 16.08
C ASN A 242 15.91 2.38 15.28
N ASN A 243 15.11 1.57 14.58
CA ASN A 243 15.57 0.48 13.73
C ASN A 243 15.66 0.92 12.26
N ALA A 244 16.10 0.01 11.38
CA ALA A 244 16.15 0.26 9.94
C ALA A 244 14.80 0.68 9.35
N VAL A 245 13.69 0.15 9.88
CA VAL A 245 12.32 0.53 9.47
C VAL A 245 12.08 2.04 9.64
N GLY A 246 12.66 2.68 10.65
CA GLY A 246 12.57 4.13 10.82
C GLY A 246 13.17 4.92 9.65
N TRP A 247 14.21 4.41 8.98
CA TRP A 247 14.75 5.01 7.76
C TRP A 247 13.94 4.68 6.51
N VAL A 248 13.19 3.59 6.50
CA VAL A 248 12.36 3.18 5.36
C VAL A 248 11.04 3.95 5.34
N ILE A 249 10.38 4.07 6.49
CA ILE A 249 9.03 4.67 6.60
C ILE A 249 9.08 6.12 7.09
N GLY A 250 10.10 6.49 7.86
CA GLY A 250 10.25 7.85 8.39
C GLY A 250 10.24 8.95 7.32
N PRO A 251 10.93 8.79 6.17
CA PRO A 251 10.85 9.75 5.07
C PRO A 251 9.42 9.94 4.54
N GLU A 252 8.67 8.85 4.40
CA GLU A 252 7.29 8.89 3.90
C GLU A 252 6.39 9.73 4.80
N VAL A 253 6.46 9.44 6.10
CA VAL A 253 5.73 10.15 7.15
C VAL A 253 6.19 11.61 7.24
N ALA A 254 7.49 11.88 7.11
CA ALA A 254 8.06 13.22 7.20
C ALA A 254 7.62 14.14 6.05
N VAL A 255 7.33 13.59 4.86
CA VAL A 255 6.69 14.37 3.78
C VAL A 255 5.20 14.48 4.00
N SER A 256 4.54 13.35 4.27
CA SER A 256 3.10 13.26 4.23
C SER A 256 2.39 13.95 5.39
N TRP A 257 2.84 13.71 6.62
CA TRP A 257 2.11 14.18 7.79
C TRP A 257 2.14 15.70 7.97
N PRO A 258 3.25 16.42 7.72
CA PRO A 258 3.21 17.89 7.72
C PRO A 258 2.28 18.47 6.64
N ALA A 259 2.05 17.74 5.53
CA ALA A 259 1.10 18.16 4.50
C ALA A 259 -0.36 17.97 4.94
N ALA A 260 -0.67 16.90 5.68
CA ALA A 260 -2.00 16.66 6.26
C ALA A 260 -2.25 17.46 7.56
N TYR A 261 -1.21 17.70 8.34
CA TYR A 261 -1.23 18.31 9.66
C TYR A 261 -0.25 19.50 9.70
N PRO A 262 -0.66 20.71 9.25
CA PRO A 262 0.24 21.86 9.10
C PRO A 262 0.94 22.33 10.39
N ASN A 263 0.42 21.94 11.56
CA ASN A 263 1.03 22.25 12.86
C ASN A 263 2.04 21.19 13.32
N LEU A 264 2.22 20.09 12.57
CA LEU A 264 3.15 19.03 12.89
C LEU A 264 4.56 19.41 12.40
N SER A 265 5.42 19.77 13.33
CA SER A 265 6.81 20.14 13.03
C SER A 265 7.72 18.93 12.95
N LEU A 266 8.63 18.95 11.95
CA LEU A 266 9.78 18.04 11.87
C LEU A 266 10.96 18.51 12.74
N ASP A 267 10.99 19.79 13.11
CA ASP A 267 12.10 20.36 13.86
C ASP A 267 12.20 19.72 15.25
N GLY A 268 13.38 19.19 15.56
CA GLY A 268 13.63 18.45 16.79
C GLY A 268 13.12 17.00 16.78
N MET A 269 12.30 16.59 15.81
CA MET A 269 11.77 15.23 15.69
C MET A 269 12.63 14.33 14.79
N ILE A 270 13.19 14.88 13.71
CA ILE A 270 14.09 14.15 12.80
C ILE A 270 15.54 14.60 12.99
N THR A 271 16.49 13.68 12.79
CA THR A 271 17.92 13.99 12.89
C THR A 271 18.37 14.91 11.76
N SER A 272 19.55 15.53 11.88
CA SER A 272 20.12 16.33 10.78
C SER A 272 20.30 15.52 9.49
N ALA A 273 20.62 14.23 9.62
CA ALA A 273 20.68 13.31 8.49
C ALA A 273 19.29 13.08 7.89
N GLY A 274 18.25 12.86 8.71
CA GLY A 274 16.86 12.78 8.26
C GLY A 274 16.43 14.05 7.51
N LYS A 275 16.63 15.23 8.11
CA LYS A 275 16.27 16.53 7.52
C LYS A 275 16.94 16.80 6.17
N SER A 276 18.15 16.26 5.97
CA SER A 276 18.90 16.45 4.72
C SER A 276 18.50 15.47 3.61
N ASN A 277 17.71 14.44 3.92
CA ASN A 277 17.47 13.33 2.98
C ASN A 277 15.99 12.94 2.82
N TYR A 278 15.08 13.34 3.71
CA TYR A 278 13.72 12.79 3.74
C TYR A 278 12.96 12.96 2.42
N GLU A 279 13.01 14.12 1.78
CA GLU A 279 12.32 14.34 0.48
C GLU A 279 12.92 13.50 -0.66
N ARG A 280 14.24 13.32 -0.68
CA ARG A 280 14.87 12.46 -1.70
C ARG A 280 14.49 11.00 -1.45
N LEU A 281 14.57 10.57 -0.20
CA LEU A 281 14.31 9.19 0.20
C LEU A 281 12.85 8.79 -0.01
N SER A 282 11.89 9.68 0.29
CA SER A 282 10.48 9.41 0.01
C SER A 282 10.22 9.33 -1.50
N ASN A 283 10.93 10.13 -2.31
CA ASN A 283 10.80 10.06 -3.78
C ASN A 283 11.44 8.81 -4.40
N GLU A 284 12.19 8.02 -3.64
CA GLU A 284 12.70 6.72 -4.10
C GLU A 284 11.66 5.63 -3.89
N CYS A 285 11.59 4.69 -4.83
CA CYS A 285 10.70 3.55 -4.62
C CYS A 285 11.21 2.68 -3.47
N ILE A 286 10.28 2.11 -2.71
CA ILE A 286 10.52 1.59 -1.36
C ILE A 286 11.63 0.55 -1.28
N THR A 287 11.83 -0.26 -2.33
CA THR A 287 12.87 -1.28 -2.37
C THR A 287 14.28 -0.68 -2.40
N THR A 288 14.46 0.42 -3.13
CA THR A 288 15.70 1.20 -3.18
C THR A 288 15.91 1.93 -1.85
N ALA A 289 14.87 2.61 -1.36
CA ALA A 289 14.91 3.31 -0.08
C ALA A 289 15.22 2.36 1.10
N ALA A 290 14.68 1.14 1.08
CA ALA A 290 14.93 0.12 2.10
C ALA A 290 16.39 -0.32 2.15
N ILE A 291 17.04 -0.48 1.00
CA ILE A 291 18.47 -0.81 0.94
C ILE A 291 19.30 0.32 1.55
N GLU A 292 19.00 1.58 1.20
CA GLU A 292 19.70 2.73 1.77
C GLU A 292 19.45 2.83 3.28
N GLY A 293 18.21 2.63 3.74
CA GLY A 293 17.84 2.66 5.15
C GLY A 293 18.56 1.59 5.98
N LEU A 294 18.71 0.38 5.45
CA LEU A 294 19.51 -0.68 6.08
C LEU A 294 20.97 -0.27 6.24
N VAL A 295 21.59 0.29 5.20
CA VAL A 295 22.98 0.77 5.26
C VAL A 295 23.14 1.88 6.29
N ARG A 296 22.21 2.85 6.34
CA ARG A 296 22.22 3.95 7.30
C ARG A 296 22.10 3.47 8.75
N ALA A 297 21.19 2.53 9.00
CA ALA A 297 21.05 1.92 10.32
C ALA A 297 22.33 1.15 10.71
N GLN A 298 22.95 0.44 9.76
CA GLN A 298 24.17 -0.34 10.02
C GLN A 298 25.39 0.54 10.36
N ILE A 299 25.46 1.78 9.86
CA ILE A 299 26.49 2.77 10.24
C ILE A 299 26.09 3.60 11.48
N GLY A 300 25.02 3.22 12.19
CA GLY A 300 24.60 3.82 13.45
C GLY A 300 23.82 5.12 13.31
N GLN A 301 23.28 5.44 12.13
CA GLN A 301 22.39 6.59 11.98
C GLN A 301 20.94 6.23 12.35
N THR A 302 20.25 7.14 13.03
CA THR A 302 18.80 7.08 13.23
C THR A 302 18.09 8.16 12.40
N PHE A 303 16.85 7.88 11.98
CA PHE A 303 16.03 8.86 11.27
C PHE A 303 15.39 9.86 12.24
N PHE A 304 14.73 9.34 13.27
CA PHE A 304 14.14 10.13 14.35
C PHE A 304 15.16 10.39 15.47
N THR A 305 15.01 11.52 16.16
CA THR A 305 15.82 11.92 17.33
C THR A 305 15.40 11.19 18.60
N GLU A 306 14.10 10.95 18.75
CA GLU A 306 13.44 10.23 19.84
C GLU A 306 12.28 9.40 19.28
N SER A 307 11.58 8.65 20.13
CA SER A 307 10.37 7.99 19.66
C SER A 307 9.27 9.03 19.40
N PRO A 308 8.62 9.03 18.23
CA PRO A 308 7.51 9.95 17.96
C PRO A 308 6.36 9.89 18.97
N THR A 309 6.18 8.76 19.68
CA THR A 309 5.20 8.64 20.77
C THR A 309 5.55 9.44 22.03
N GLN A 310 6.78 9.92 22.16
CA GLN A 310 7.23 10.77 23.27
C GLN A 310 6.95 12.26 23.02
N ASN A 311 6.72 12.64 21.76
CA ASN A 311 6.35 13.99 21.38
C ASN A 311 4.81 14.11 21.37
N PRO A 312 4.20 14.99 22.20
CA PRO A 312 2.74 15.03 22.34
C PRO A 312 1.97 15.30 21.04
N THR A 313 2.52 16.10 20.12
CA THR A 313 1.85 16.42 18.85
C THR A 313 1.91 15.23 17.90
N TRP A 314 3.06 14.54 17.83
CA TRP A 314 3.21 13.34 17.01
C TRP A 314 2.42 12.15 17.57
N ASP A 315 2.43 11.96 18.88
CA ASP A 315 1.61 10.94 19.56
C ASP A 315 0.11 11.17 19.33
N ALA A 316 -0.35 12.42 19.32
CA ALA A 316 -1.73 12.75 18.98
C ALA A 316 -2.08 12.35 17.54
N VAL A 317 -1.22 12.65 16.56
CA VAL A 317 -1.45 12.25 15.16
C VAL A 317 -1.39 10.72 14.99
N LEU A 318 -0.44 10.03 15.63
CA LEU A 318 -0.37 8.57 15.64
C LEU A 318 -1.67 7.93 16.14
N LYS A 319 -2.28 8.51 17.19
CA LYS A 319 -3.56 8.04 17.73
C LYS A 319 -4.73 8.39 16.83
N GLU A 320 -4.72 9.57 16.21
CA GLU A 320 -5.75 10.00 15.27
C GLU A 320 -5.78 9.11 14.03
N GLU A 321 -4.60 8.72 13.51
CA GLU A 321 -4.45 7.86 12.35
C GLU A 321 -4.46 6.35 12.69
N THR A 322 -4.65 5.98 13.96
CA THR A 322 -4.89 4.57 14.34
C THR A 322 -6.38 4.24 14.16
N PRO A 323 -6.77 3.27 13.30
CA PRO A 323 -8.17 2.94 13.07
C PRO A 323 -8.85 2.40 14.34
N ALA A 324 -10.12 2.74 14.51
CA ALA A 324 -10.95 2.22 15.60
C ALA A 324 -11.56 0.84 15.26
N PRO A 325 -11.99 0.06 16.28
CA PRO A 325 -12.67 -1.21 16.07
C PRO A 325 -13.86 -1.12 15.10
N LEU A 326 -13.91 -2.03 14.12
CA LEU A 326 -15.03 -2.14 13.19
C LEU A 326 -16.29 -2.66 13.90
N PRO A 327 -17.50 -2.22 13.51
CA PRO A 327 -18.73 -2.73 14.10
C PRO A 327 -18.95 -4.21 13.77
N ALA A 328 -19.73 -4.91 14.59
CA ALA A 328 -19.96 -6.36 14.48
C ALA A 328 -20.56 -6.82 13.14
N ASP A 329 -21.29 -5.94 12.46
CA ASP A 329 -21.92 -6.17 11.16
C ASP A 329 -21.00 -5.90 9.96
N MET A 330 -19.78 -5.40 10.22
CA MET A 330 -18.71 -5.28 9.22
C MET A 330 -17.65 -6.37 9.47
N PRO A 331 -17.77 -7.55 8.83
CA PRO A 331 -16.83 -8.64 9.03
C PRO A 331 -15.43 -8.26 8.53
N MET A 332 -14.42 -8.63 9.31
CA MET A 332 -13.01 -8.37 8.99
C MET A 332 -12.20 -9.67 8.92
N LEU A 333 -11.34 -9.79 7.91
CA LEU A 333 -10.29 -10.78 7.84
C LEU A 333 -8.93 -10.15 8.18
N LEU A 334 -8.35 -10.53 9.31
CA LEU A 334 -6.98 -10.20 9.70
C LEU A 334 -6.04 -11.31 9.25
N MET A 335 -5.00 -10.98 8.48
CA MET A 335 -3.97 -11.94 8.06
C MET A 335 -2.60 -11.46 8.52
N GLN A 336 -1.81 -12.29 9.21
CA GLN A 336 -0.51 -11.88 9.74
C GLN A 336 0.52 -13.01 9.64
N GLY A 337 1.72 -12.66 9.18
CA GLY A 337 2.88 -13.56 9.22
C GLY A 337 3.56 -13.49 10.59
N THR A 338 3.88 -14.63 11.18
CA THR A 338 4.55 -14.70 12.50
C THR A 338 6.05 -14.37 12.48
N ALA A 339 6.66 -14.31 11.29
CA ALA A 339 8.06 -13.89 11.10
C ALA A 339 8.15 -12.49 10.47
N ASP A 340 7.09 -11.69 10.61
CA ASP A 340 7.08 -10.29 10.18
C ASP A 340 8.03 -9.46 11.07
N THR A 341 8.89 -8.68 10.42
CA THR A 341 9.88 -7.82 11.07
C THR A 341 9.66 -6.34 10.79
N VAL A 342 8.58 -6.00 10.06
CA VAL A 342 8.22 -4.64 9.69
C VAL A 342 7.00 -4.22 10.51
N VAL A 343 5.84 -4.76 10.18
CA VAL A 343 4.62 -4.67 11.00
C VAL A 343 4.66 -5.88 11.92
N LEU A 344 5.26 -5.68 13.10
CA LEU A 344 5.48 -6.75 14.06
C LEU A 344 4.19 -7.56 14.28
N PRO A 345 4.23 -8.87 14.57
CA PRO A 345 3.00 -9.64 14.69
C PRO A 345 2.20 -9.32 15.97
N TRP A 346 2.89 -8.90 17.04
CA TRP A 346 2.26 -8.69 18.35
C TRP A 346 1.27 -7.52 18.43
N PRO A 347 1.48 -6.33 17.81
CA PRO A 347 0.47 -5.27 17.82
C PRO A 347 -0.82 -5.71 17.10
N ASN A 348 -0.73 -6.52 16.05
CA ASN A 348 -1.92 -7.06 15.39
C ASN A 348 -2.61 -8.17 16.23
N ALA A 349 -1.90 -8.80 17.16
CA ALA A 349 -2.50 -9.71 18.15
C ALA A 349 -3.25 -8.91 19.23
N ASP A 350 -2.70 -7.76 19.64
CA ASP A 350 -3.36 -6.82 20.56
C ASP A 350 -4.60 -6.18 19.92
N LEU A 351 -4.51 -5.80 18.63
CA LEU A 351 -5.65 -5.37 17.84
C LEU A 351 -6.74 -6.44 17.84
N GLN A 352 -6.40 -7.70 17.49
CA GLN A 352 -7.39 -8.78 17.49
C GLN A 352 -8.08 -8.90 18.85
N THR A 353 -7.32 -8.87 19.95
CA THR A 353 -7.86 -8.97 21.31
C THR A 353 -8.78 -7.81 21.64
N SER A 354 -8.30 -6.58 21.47
CA SER A 354 -9.02 -5.36 21.85
C SER A 354 -10.26 -5.12 21.01
N TRP A 355 -10.18 -5.36 19.70
CA TRP A 355 -11.31 -5.18 18.79
C TRP A 355 -12.38 -6.26 19.00
N CYS A 356 -11.98 -7.51 19.24
CA CYS A 356 -12.92 -8.56 19.64
C CYS A 356 -13.63 -8.23 20.96
N ALA A 357 -12.91 -7.70 21.96
CA ALA A 357 -13.51 -7.23 23.21
C ALA A 357 -14.46 -6.03 23.00
N ALA A 358 -14.21 -5.19 22.00
CA ALA A 358 -15.08 -4.09 21.59
C ALA A 358 -16.27 -4.54 20.71
N GLY A 359 -16.34 -5.82 20.35
CA GLY A 359 -17.46 -6.40 19.59
C GLY A 359 -17.24 -6.55 18.08
N SER A 360 -16.05 -6.24 17.56
CA SER A 360 -15.71 -6.50 16.16
C SER A 360 -15.78 -7.99 15.84
N ARG A 361 -16.23 -8.32 14.62
CA ARG A 361 -16.24 -9.70 14.13
C ARG A 361 -15.00 -9.96 13.28
N ILE A 362 -13.95 -10.52 13.91
CA ILE A 362 -12.69 -10.82 13.24
C ILE A 362 -12.60 -12.30 12.90
N SER A 363 -12.31 -12.62 11.64
CA SER A 363 -11.69 -13.87 11.18
C SER A 363 -10.17 -13.64 11.14
N ALA A 364 -9.38 -14.50 11.78
CA ALA A 364 -7.92 -14.31 11.81
C ALA A 364 -7.19 -15.49 11.14
N LEU A 365 -6.21 -15.17 10.29
CA LEU A 365 -5.29 -16.11 9.69
C LEU A 365 -3.86 -15.75 10.09
N TRP A 366 -3.28 -16.58 10.95
CA TRP A 366 -1.88 -16.45 11.37
C TRP A 366 -1.02 -17.48 10.62
N LEU A 367 -0.07 -17.01 9.83
CA LEU A 367 0.82 -17.88 9.05
C LEU A 367 2.19 -18.04 9.70
N ALA A 368 2.55 -19.28 10.01
CA ALA A 368 3.82 -19.63 10.61
C ALA A 368 4.99 -19.33 9.65
N LYS A 369 6.05 -18.65 10.14
CA LYS A 369 7.31 -18.37 9.42
C LYS A 369 7.17 -17.53 8.14
N ILE A 370 6.02 -16.92 7.90
CA ILE A 370 5.80 -15.98 6.80
C ILE A 370 6.26 -14.58 7.23
N ASN A 371 7.02 -13.92 6.36
CA ASN A 371 7.55 -12.57 6.56
C ASN A 371 6.59 -11.51 6.02
N HIS A 372 6.92 -10.23 6.27
CA HIS A 372 6.12 -9.09 5.83
C HIS A 372 5.83 -9.12 4.32
N MET A 373 6.87 -9.23 3.49
CA MET A 373 6.74 -9.07 2.03
C MET A 373 5.95 -10.16 1.33
N SER A 374 5.69 -11.30 2.00
CA SER A 374 5.04 -12.45 1.38
C SER A 374 3.67 -12.77 2.00
N ILE A 375 3.24 -12.05 3.03
CA ILE A 375 1.97 -12.34 3.70
C ILE A 375 0.77 -12.15 2.78
N ALA A 376 0.70 -11.06 2.01
CA ALA A 376 -0.38 -10.81 1.05
C ALA A 376 -0.48 -11.91 0.00
N VAL A 377 0.65 -12.32 -0.58
CA VAL A 377 0.71 -13.38 -1.59
C VAL A 377 0.29 -14.73 -0.99
N ASN A 378 0.85 -15.12 0.15
CA ASN A 378 0.57 -16.43 0.75
C ASN A 378 -0.85 -16.53 1.34
N SER A 379 -1.43 -15.42 1.77
CA SER A 379 -2.80 -15.37 2.31
C SER A 379 -3.87 -15.16 1.23
N GLY A 380 -3.49 -14.70 0.04
CA GLY A 380 -4.39 -14.39 -1.08
C GLY A 380 -5.47 -15.45 -1.38
N PRO A 381 -5.14 -16.75 -1.49
CA PRO A 381 -6.16 -17.78 -1.71
C PRO A 381 -7.18 -17.90 -0.56
N THR A 382 -6.73 -17.72 0.69
CA THR A 382 -7.63 -17.71 1.85
C THR A 382 -8.49 -16.46 1.87
N ALA A 383 -7.90 -15.31 1.49
CA ALA A 383 -8.65 -14.06 1.34
C ALA A 383 -9.78 -14.23 0.31
N VAL A 384 -9.53 -14.84 -0.85
CA VAL A 384 -10.60 -15.11 -1.82
C VAL A 384 -11.67 -16.02 -1.24
N SER A 385 -11.30 -17.13 -0.58
CA SER A 385 -12.28 -18.03 0.05
C SER A 385 -13.20 -17.29 1.04
N TRP A 386 -12.62 -16.44 1.89
CA TRP A 386 -13.37 -15.63 2.85
C TRP A 386 -14.26 -14.59 2.15
N MET A 387 -13.72 -13.90 1.13
CA MET A 387 -14.48 -12.92 0.35
C MET A 387 -15.67 -13.55 -0.38
N THR A 388 -15.53 -14.78 -0.88
CA THR A 388 -16.64 -15.52 -1.49
C THR A 388 -17.78 -15.73 -0.49
N GLU A 389 -17.48 -16.11 0.75
CA GLU A 389 -18.50 -16.21 1.80
C GLU A 389 -19.20 -14.86 2.05
N VAL A 390 -18.44 -13.77 2.12
CA VAL A 390 -18.98 -12.42 2.33
C VAL A 390 -19.84 -11.94 1.15
N PHE A 391 -19.39 -12.17 -0.09
CA PHE A 391 -20.15 -11.84 -1.30
C PHE A 391 -21.43 -12.68 -1.45
N ASP A 392 -21.44 -13.90 -0.92
CA ASP A 392 -22.61 -14.78 -0.79
C ASP A 392 -23.54 -14.38 0.37
N HIS A 393 -23.22 -13.29 1.09
CA HIS A 393 -23.93 -12.85 2.30
C HIS A 393 -23.98 -13.91 3.40
N LYS A 394 -22.98 -14.80 3.45
CA LYS A 394 -22.75 -15.69 4.59
C LYS A 394 -21.99 -14.93 5.65
N THR A 395 -22.13 -15.38 6.89
CA THR A 395 -21.38 -14.83 8.02
C THR A 395 -20.10 -15.65 8.21
N PRO A 396 -18.90 -15.07 7.94
CA PRO A 396 -17.66 -15.82 8.10
C PRO A 396 -17.43 -16.23 9.56
N ALA A 397 -16.70 -17.32 9.78
CA ALA A 397 -16.33 -17.77 11.12
C ALA A 397 -15.50 -16.70 11.86
N SER A 398 -15.75 -16.51 13.15
CA SER A 398 -14.97 -15.60 13.98
C SER A 398 -13.86 -16.36 14.72
N SER A 399 -12.72 -15.70 14.90
CA SER A 399 -11.56 -16.15 15.65
C SER A 399 -11.38 -15.39 16.98
N CYS A 400 -12.40 -14.63 17.43
CA CYS A 400 -12.29 -13.85 18.66
C CYS A 400 -12.04 -14.69 19.93
N ASP A 401 -12.55 -15.92 19.96
CA ASP A 401 -12.32 -16.86 21.06
C ASP A 401 -11.12 -17.81 20.81
N SER A 402 -10.37 -17.60 19.71
CA SER A 402 -9.23 -18.44 19.36
C SER A 402 -7.97 -17.99 20.08
N PRO A 403 -7.11 -18.94 20.53
CA PRO A 403 -5.83 -18.59 21.13
C PRO A 403 -4.92 -17.89 20.12
N LEU A 404 -4.20 -16.86 20.57
CA LEU A 404 -3.23 -16.14 19.76
C LEU A 404 -1.89 -16.89 19.68
N PRO A 405 -1.26 -16.97 18.50
CA PRO A 405 0.04 -17.63 18.36
C PRO A 405 1.23 -16.73 18.76
N ILE A 406 0.97 -15.45 19.04
CA ILE A 406 1.95 -14.43 19.42
C ILE A 406 1.39 -13.65 20.61
N ILE A 407 2.27 -13.28 21.54
CA ILE A 407 1.98 -12.40 22.68
C ILE A 407 2.91 -11.18 22.63
N GLU A 408 2.48 -10.07 23.25
CA GLU A 408 3.31 -8.88 23.43
C GLU A 408 4.64 -9.25 24.13
N PRO A 409 5.80 -8.78 23.63
CA PRO A 409 7.07 -8.98 24.32
C PRO A 409 7.05 -8.37 25.74
N GLY A 410 7.21 -9.21 26.75
CA GLY A 410 7.27 -8.78 28.16
C GLY A 410 5.99 -9.03 28.97
N GLN A 411 4.97 -9.65 28.36
CA GLN A 411 3.83 -10.26 29.07
C GLN A 411 4.07 -11.74 29.38
#